data_AF-A0A3D6CYU3-F1
#
_entry.id   AF-A0A3D6CYU3-F1
#
_cell.length_a   1.000
_cell.length_b   1.000
_cell.length_c   1.000
_cell.angle_alpha   90.00
_cell.angle_beta   90.00
_cell.angle_gamma   90.00
#
_symmetry.space_group_name_H-M   'P 1'
#
loop_
_entity.id
_entity.type
_entity.pdbx_description
1 polymer ?
#
loop_
_entity_poly.entity_id
_entity_poly.type
_entity_poly.pdbx_seq_one_letter_code
_entity_poly.pdbx_strand_id
1 'polypeptide(L)' 'GLQSRLELELVAMDLRIAVSAVGEIVGETTTEDLLDSIFSQFCLGK' A
#
# COMPACT_ATOMS: atom_id res chain seq x y z
N GLY A 1 -13.41 4.40 -29.67
CA GLY A 1 -12.07 3.78 -29.67
C GLY A 1 -11.15 4.41 -28.64
N LEU A 2 -10.88 5.72 -28.73
CA LEU A 2 -9.93 6.41 -27.84
C LEU A 2 -10.45 6.66 -26.42
N GLN A 3 -11.74 6.98 -26.25
CA GLN A 3 -12.33 7.26 -24.92
C GLN A 3 -12.26 6.06 -23.96
N SER A 4 -12.65 4.87 -24.43
CA SER A 4 -12.59 3.64 -23.64
C SER A 4 -11.17 3.26 -23.19
N ARG A 5 -10.15 3.64 -23.96
CA ARG A 5 -8.75 3.37 -23.61
C ARG A 5 -8.28 4.27 -22.46
N LEU A 6 -8.69 5.53 -22.47
CA LEU A 6 -8.39 6.48 -21.40
C LEU A 6 -9.10 6.09 -20.10
N GLU A 7 -10.36 5.65 -20.19
CA GLU A 7 -11.13 5.14 -19.04
C GLU A 7 -10.44 3.93 -18.39
N LEU A 8 -9.98 2.96 -19.19
CA LEU A 8 -9.26 1.80 -18.68
C LEU A 8 -7.91 2.16 -18.04
N GLU A 9 -7.23 3.18 -18.54
CA GLU A 9 -5.97 3.66 -17.96
C GLU A 9 -6.18 4.29 -16.58
N LEU A 10 -7.25 5.07 -16.41
CA LEU A 10 -7.66 5.62 -15.12
C LEU A 10 -8.04 4.51 -14.13
N VAL A 11 -8.88 3.55 -14.54
CA VAL A 11 -9.25 2.41 -13.69
C VAL A 11 -8.02 1.59 -13.29
N ALA A 12 -7.07 1.38 -14.20
CA ALA A 12 -5.84 0.66 -13.89
C ALA A 12 -4.96 1.44 -12.90
N MET A 13 -4.95 2.76 -12.96
CA MET A 13 -4.26 3.60 -11.99
C MET A 13 -4.89 3.48 -10.60
N ASP A 14 -6.20 3.60 -10.51
CA ASP A 14 -6.93 3.47 -9.24
C ASP A 14 -6.72 2.09 -8.62
N LEU A 15 -6.72 1.04 -9.43
CA LEU A 15 -6.44 -0.32 -8.97
C LEU A 15 -5.02 -0.45 -8.40
N ARG A 16 -4.01 0.15 -9.05
CA ARG A 16 -2.63 0.14 -8.54
C ARG A 16 -2.54 0.86 -7.20
N ILE A 17 -3.18 2.02 -7.07
CA ILE A 17 -3.21 2.78 -5.81
C ILE A 17 -3.87 1.95 -4.70
N ALA A 18 -5.01 1.33 -4.99
CA ALA A 18 -5.71 0.48 -4.02
C ALA A 18 -4.85 -0.71 -3.57
N VAL A 19 -4.17 -1.38 -4.50
CA VAL A 19 -3.28 -2.50 -4.19
C VAL A 19 -2.09 -2.04 -3.35
N SER A 20 -1.44 -0.92 -3.69
CA SER A 20 -0.34 -0.36 -2.89
C SER A 20 -0.77 -0.04 -1.46
N ALA A 21 -1.94 0.59 -1.28
CA ALA A 21 -2.46 0.92 0.04
C ALA A 21 -2.74 -0.33 0.89
N VAL A 22 -3.24 -1.41 0.28
CA VAL A 22 -3.41 -2.69 0.98
C VAL A 22 -2.05 -3.30 1.32
N GLY A 23 -1.07 -3.22 0.41
CA GLY A 23 0.31 -3.66 0.63
C GLY A 23 0.96 -3.01 1.84
N GLU A 24 0.73 -1.71 2.05
CA GLU A 24 1.21 -1.00 3.25
C GLU A 24 0.60 -1.54 4.55
N ILE A 25 -0.70 -1.86 4.55
CA ILE A 25 -1.39 -2.39 5.73
C ILE A 25 -0.91 -3.80 6.09
N VAL A 26 -0.68 -4.66 5.10
CA VAL A 26 -0.27 -6.05 5.33
C VAL A 26 1.25 -6.22 5.51
N GLY A 27 2.02 -5.14 5.40
CA GLY A 27 3.46 -5.18 5.60
C GLY A 27 4.29 -5.49 4.33
N GLU A 28 3.67 -5.55 3.15
CA GLU A 28 4.35 -5.86 1.89
C GLU A 28 5.23 -4.69 1.42
N THR A 29 4.84 -3.46 1.74
CA THR A 29 5.64 -2.26 1.54
C THR A 29 5.61 -1.45 2.84
N THR A 30 6.67 -1.55 3.65
CA THR A 30 6.74 -0.91 4.96
C THR A 30 8.13 -0.33 5.17
N THR A 31 8.20 0.86 5.76
CA THR A 31 9.45 1.52 6.11
C THR A 31 9.95 1.08 7.48
N GLU A 32 11.27 1.16 7.72
CA GLU A 32 11.85 0.85 9.03
C GLU A 32 11.23 1.71 10.15
N ASP A 33 10.99 3.00 9.90
CA ASP A 33 10.34 3.90 10.88
C ASP A 33 8.94 3.42 11.31
N LEU A 34 8.18 2.85 10.38
CA LEU A 34 6.84 2.32 10.67
C LEU A 34 6.94 1.03 11.49
N LEU A 35 7.91 0.17 11.18
CA LEU A 35 8.19 -1.03 11.98
C LEU A 35 8.62 -0.66 13.40
N ASP A 36 9.51 0.32 13.56
CA ASP A 36 9.97 0.80 14.87
C ASP A 36 8.80 1.36 15.69
N SER A 37 7.90 2.14 15.07
CA SER A 37 6.69 2.65 15.72
C SER A 37 5.77 1.52 16.19
N ILE A 38 5.54 0.50 15.35
CA ILE A 38 4.73 -0.67 15.71
C ILE A 38 5.38 -1.42 16.88
N PHE A 39 6.68 -1.72 16.80
CA PHE A 39 7.37 -2.52 17.80
C PHE A 39 7.66 -1.79 19.12
N SER A 40 7.67 -0.45 19.12
CA SER A 40 7.83 0.37 20.35
C SER A 40 6.76 0.11 21.41
N GLN A 41 5.59 -0.41 21.01
CA GLN A 41 4.46 -0.69 21.90
C GLN A 41 4.46 -2.14 22.43
N PHE A 42 5.35 -2.99 21.93
CA PHE A 42 5.47 -4.36 22.41
C PHE A 42 6.41 -4.42 23.62
N CYS A 43 6.05 -5.23 24.61
CA CYS A 43 6.90 -5.44 25.78
C CYS A 43 8.26 -6.01 25.35
N LEU A 44 9.33 -5.58 26.03
CA LEU A 44 10.70 -6.05 25.80
C LEU A 44 10.76 -7.59 25.88
N GLY A 45 11.21 -8.23 24.79
CA GLY A 45 11.42 -9.67 24.72
C GLY A 45 10.58 -10.43 23.68
N LYS A 46 10.04 -9.76 22.66
CA LYS A 46 9.57 -10.42 21.43
C LYS A 46 10.65 -10.51 20.38
#